data_AF-A0A373CX60-F1
#
_entry.id   AF-A0A373CX60-F1
#
_cell.length_a   1.000
_cell.length_b   1.000
_cell.length_c   1.000
_cell.angle_alpha   90.00
_cell.angle_beta   90.00
_cell.angle_gamma   90.00
#
_symmetry.space_group_name_H-M   'P 1'
#
loop_
_entity.id
_entity.type
_entity.pdbx_description
1 polymer ?
#
loop_
_entity_poly.entity_id
_entity_poly.type
_entity_poly.pdbx_seq_one_letter_code
_entity_poly.pdbx_strand_id
1 'polypeptide(L)'
;MNSIKEFLENTPDDIYEFSILLEDALVDDYDEMYEQQPEATKVLADEVPDICASAEPGMKKEEIEAFKCALRKEYEKALRAVM
;
A
#
# COMPACT_ATOMS: atom_id res chain seq x y z
N MET A 1 3.01 -7.90 1.27
CA MET A 1 1.91 -7.99 2.28
C MET A 1 2.35 -7.63 3.70
N ASN A 2 3.44 -8.18 4.24
CA ASN A 2 3.86 -7.90 5.63
C ASN A 2 4.21 -6.42 5.87
N SER A 3 4.81 -5.73 4.90
CA SER A 3 5.11 -4.30 4.97
C SER A 3 3.85 -3.44 5.13
N ILE A 4 2.83 -3.67 4.29
CA ILE A 4 1.54 -2.99 4.38
C ILE A 4 0.87 -3.28 5.72
N LYS A 5 0.87 -4.54 6.18
CA LYS A 5 0.31 -4.91 7.48
C LYS A 5 0.99 -4.17 8.62
N GLU A 6 2.31 -4.17 8.65
CA GLU A 6 3.11 -3.48 9.67
C GLU A 6 2.80 -1.98 9.70
N PHE A 7 2.75 -1.33 8.53
CA PHE A 7 2.35 0.07 8.42
C PHE A 7 0.94 0.34 8.95
N LEU A 8 -0.02 -0.53 8.65
CA LEU A 8 -1.41 -0.38 9.10
C LEU A 8 -1.58 -0.56 10.62
N GLU A 9 -0.72 -1.36 11.26
CA GLU A 9 -0.72 -1.61 12.71
C GLU A 9 0.10 -0.55 13.46
N ASN A 10 1.23 -0.11 12.89
CA ASN A 10 2.21 0.79 13.49
C ASN A 10 2.49 1.99 12.58
N THR A 11 1.44 2.76 12.27
CA THR A 11 1.52 3.89 11.33
C THR A 11 2.44 4.99 11.86
N PRO A 12 3.51 5.36 11.13
CA PRO A 12 4.42 6.43 11.54
C PRO A 12 3.79 7.83 11.36
N ASP A 13 4.36 8.83 12.02
CA ASP A 13 3.98 10.25 11.86
C ASP A 13 4.42 10.84 10.50
N ASP A 14 5.36 10.18 9.81
CA ASP A 14 5.77 10.50 8.43
C ASP A 14 5.65 9.24 7.59
N ILE A 15 4.85 9.32 6.52
CA ILE A 15 4.50 8.19 5.67
C ILE A 15 5.13 8.28 4.27
N TYR A 16 5.85 9.37 3.96
CA TYR A 16 6.30 9.67 2.61
C TYR A 16 7.32 8.65 2.08
N GLU A 17 8.28 8.24 2.89
CA GLU A 17 9.23 7.20 2.48
C GLU A 17 8.53 5.85 2.26
N PHE A 18 7.56 5.52 3.12
CA PHE A 18 6.80 4.28 2.98
C PHE A 18 5.97 4.26 1.68
N SER A 19 5.33 5.38 1.32
CA SER A 19 4.51 5.45 0.11
C SER A 19 5.35 5.26 -1.15
N ILE A 20 6.52 5.89 -1.23
CA ILE A 20 7.46 5.69 -2.36
C ILE A 20 7.87 4.22 -2.45
N LEU A 21 8.35 3.64 -1.35
CA LEU A 21 8.83 2.25 -1.35
C LEU A 21 7.73 1.25 -1.73
N LEU A 22 6.49 1.51 -1.34
CA LEU A 22 5.36 0.66 -1.69
C LEU A 22 4.97 0.80 -3.17
N GLU A 23 4.93 2.02 -3.69
CA GLU A 23 4.66 2.28 -5.11
C GLU A 23 5.75 1.66 -5.99
N ASP A 24 7.02 1.90 -5.68
CA ASP A 24 8.17 1.35 -6.40
C ASP A 24 8.09 -0.18 -6.43
N ALA A 25 7.83 -0.84 -5.30
CA ALA A 25 7.70 -2.30 -5.26
C ALA A 25 6.56 -2.83 -6.15
N LEU A 26 5.42 -2.11 -6.22
CA LEU A 26 4.28 -2.51 -7.04
C LEU A 26 4.53 -2.32 -8.55
N VAL A 27 5.55 -1.55 -8.93
CA VAL A 27 5.91 -1.29 -10.33
C VAL A 27 7.15 -2.08 -10.73
N ASP A 28 8.25 -1.91 -9.99
CA ASP A 28 9.55 -2.49 -10.30
C ASP A 28 9.57 -4.01 -10.08
N ASP A 29 8.92 -4.49 -9.02
CA ASP A 29 8.87 -5.91 -8.67
C ASP A 29 7.55 -6.59 -9.10
N TYR A 30 6.75 -5.94 -9.96
CA TYR A 30 5.40 -6.40 -10.32
C TYR A 30 5.40 -7.85 -10.81
N ASP A 31 6.28 -8.21 -11.73
CA ASP A 31 6.33 -9.56 -12.31
C ASP A 31 6.65 -10.62 -11.25
N GLU A 32 7.63 -10.35 -10.37
CA GLU A 32 7.99 -11.25 -9.27
C GLU A 32 6.84 -11.41 -8.27
N MET A 33 6.21 -10.30 -7.89
CA MET A 33 5.03 -10.30 -7.01
C MET A 33 3.86 -11.04 -7.66
N TYR A 34 3.68 -10.89 -8.97
CA TYR A 34 2.61 -11.52 -9.73
C TYR A 34 2.82 -13.03 -9.82
N GLU A 35 4.05 -13.51 -10.03
CA GLU A 35 4.36 -14.93 -10.02
C GLU A 35 4.07 -15.59 -8.66
N GLN A 36 4.31 -14.88 -7.56
CA GLN A 36 4.10 -15.40 -6.20
C GLN A 36 2.61 -15.38 -5.80
N GLN A 37 1.91 -14.27 -6.03
CA GLN A 37 0.51 -14.10 -5.64
C GLN A 37 -0.27 -13.27 -6.69
N PRO A 38 -0.65 -13.88 -7.83
CA PRO A 38 -1.20 -13.17 -8.99
C PRO A 38 -2.39 -12.26 -8.65
N GLU A 39 -3.35 -12.76 -7.89
CA GLU A 39 -4.61 -12.06 -7.64
C GLU A 39 -4.44 -10.96 -6.59
N ALA A 40 -3.62 -11.16 -5.55
CA ALA A 40 -3.30 -10.10 -4.60
C ALA A 40 -2.50 -8.97 -5.28
N THR A 41 -1.53 -9.31 -6.13
CA THR A 41 -0.70 -8.33 -6.85
C THR A 41 -1.54 -7.47 -7.78
N LYS A 42 -2.46 -8.07 -8.56
CA LYS A 42 -3.41 -7.31 -9.39
C LYS A 42 -4.25 -6.33 -8.56
N VAL A 43 -4.80 -6.80 -7.43
CA VAL A 43 -5.65 -5.96 -6.57
C VAL A 43 -4.86 -4.79 -5.98
N LEU A 44 -3.64 -5.04 -5.52
CA LEU A 44 -2.80 -3.97 -4.96
C LEU A 44 -2.35 -2.99 -6.05
N ALA A 45 -1.91 -3.48 -7.21
CA ALA A 45 -1.42 -2.63 -8.30
C ALA A 45 -2.49 -1.75 -8.97
N ASP A 46 -3.79 -1.98 -8.70
CA ASP A 46 -4.89 -1.21 -9.27
C ASP A 46 -4.97 0.20 -8.66
N GLU A 47 -5.17 0.30 -7.34
CA GLU A 47 -5.46 1.58 -6.67
C GLU A 47 -4.36 2.01 -5.69
N VAL A 48 -3.47 1.10 -5.26
CA VAL A 48 -2.44 1.44 -4.26
C VAL A 48 -1.41 2.45 -4.79
N PRO A 49 -0.96 2.43 -6.06
CA PRO A 49 -0.08 3.48 -6.59
C PRO A 49 -0.70 4.88 -6.46
N ASP A 50 -1.97 5.05 -6.83
CA ASP A 50 -2.67 6.34 -6.71
C ASP A 50 -2.83 6.78 -5.24
N ILE A 51 -3.05 5.83 -4.32
CA ILE A 51 -3.03 6.11 -2.88
C ILE A 51 -1.65 6.59 -2.45
N CYS A 52 -0.58 5.93 -2.90
CA CYS A 52 0.80 6.30 -2.61
C CYS A 52 1.15 7.69 -3.12
N ALA A 53 0.69 8.06 -4.32
CA ALA A 53 0.87 9.39 -4.90
C ALA A 53 0.18 10.52 -4.11
N SER A 54 -0.76 10.22 -3.21
CA SER A 54 -1.38 11.22 -2.31
C SER A 54 -0.53 11.58 -1.09
N ALA A 55 0.55 10.82 -0.82
CA ALA A 55 1.42 11.06 0.31
C ALA A 55 2.47 12.13 -0.01
N GLU A 56 2.60 13.10 0.89
CA GLU A 56 3.51 14.24 0.77
C GLU A 56 4.29 14.46 2.07
N PRO A 57 5.50 15.05 2.03
CA PRO A 57 6.22 15.40 3.24
C PRO A 57 5.44 16.36 4.15
N GLY A 58 5.33 16.01 5.44
CA GLY A 58 4.71 16.88 6.44
C GLY A 58 3.18 16.88 6.47
N MET A 59 2.54 15.83 5.94
CA MET A 59 1.10 15.60 6.08
C MET A 59 0.63 15.69 7.54
N LYS A 60 -0.60 16.19 7.70
CA LYS A 60 -1.28 16.21 8.98
C LYS A 60 -1.79 14.82 9.34
N LYS A 61 -2.07 14.61 10.62
CA LYS A 61 -2.60 13.34 11.14
C LYS A 61 -3.89 12.92 10.45
N GLU A 62 -4.78 13.87 10.14
CA GLU A 62 -6.04 13.58 9.45
C GLU A 62 -5.81 13.09 8.01
N GLU A 63 -4.79 13.60 7.33
CA GLU A 63 -4.42 13.20 5.97
C GLU A 63 -3.76 11.81 5.99
N ILE A 64 -2.89 11.55 6.98
CA ILE A 64 -2.29 10.22 7.21
C ILE A 64 -3.36 9.17 7.52
N GLU A 65 -4.36 9.50 8.34
CA GLU A 65 -5.47 8.58 8.62
C GLU A 65 -6.36 8.33 7.40
N ALA A 66 -6.53 9.32 6.52
CA ALA A 66 -7.23 9.13 5.25
C ALA A 66 -6.46 8.17 4.32
N PHE A 67 -5.15 8.37 4.18
CA PHE A 67 -4.24 7.46 3.46
C PHE A 67 -4.35 6.03 4.01
N LYS A 68 -4.22 5.88 5.33
CA LYS A 68 -4.29 4.59 6.02
C LYS A 68 -5.64 3.89 5.80
N CYS A 69 -6.74 4.64 5.84
CA CYS A 69 -8.08 4.10 5.56
C CYS A 69 -8.21 3.60 4.12
N ALA A 70 -7.67 4.33 3.14
CA ALA A 70 -7.68 3.91 1.74
C ALA A 70 -6.83 2.64 1.55
N LEU A 71 -5.58 2.66 2.01
CA LEU A 71 -4.67 1.52 1.90
C LEU A 71 -5.22 0.26 2.58
N ARG A 72 -5.87 0.39 3.75
CA ARG A 72 -6.49 -0.74 4.45
C ARG A 72 -7.56 -1.42 3.60
N LYS A 73 -8.38 -0.66 2.88
CA LYS A 73 -9.43 -1.23 2.02
C LYS A 73 -8.82 -2.10 0.92
N GLU A 74 -7.79 -1.62 0.24
CA GLU A 74 -7.11 -2.37 -0.82
C GLU A 74 -6.36 -3.58 -0.26
N TYR A 75 -5.71 -3.43 0.88
CA TYR A 75 -5.08 -4.55 1.58
C TYR A 75 -6.07 -5.66 1.95
N GLU A 76 -7.25 -5.30 2.46
CA GLU A 76 -8.31 -6.28 2.78
C GLU A 76 -8.89 -6.96 1.54
N LYS A 77 -9.02 -6.24 0.41
CA LYS A 77 -9.41 -6.85 -0.87
C LYS A 77 -8.35 -7.87 -1.32
N ALA A 78 -7.07 -7.49 -1.25
CA ALA A 78 -5.96 -8.36 -1.65
C ALA A 78 -5.91 -9.62 -0.78
N LEU A 79 -6.11 -9.49 0.54
CA LEU A 79 -6.23 -10.63 1.46
C LEU A 79 -7.35 -11.59 1.06
N ARG A 80 -8.53 -11.07 0.70
CA ARG A 80 -9.66 -11.90 0.27
C ARG A 80 -9.43 -12.61 -1.07
N ALA A 81 -8.55 -12.07 -1.92
CA ALA A 81 -8.21 -12.65 -3.21
C ALA A 81 -7.27 -13.87 -3.09
N VAL A 82 -6.61 -14.04 -1.94
CA VAL A 82 -5.70 -15.18 -1.65
C VAL A 82 -6.25 -16.16 -0.60
N MET A 83 -7.45 -15.90 -0.07
CA MET A 83 -8.18 -16.80 0.85
C MET A 83 -9.12 -17.72 0.07
#